data_AF-A0A7G6YSC9-F1
#
_entry.id   AF-A0A7G6YSC9-F1
#
_cell.length_a   1.000
_cell.length_b   1.000
_cell.length_c   1.000
_cell.angle_alpha   90.00
_cell.angle_beta   90.00
_cell.angle_gamma   90.00
#
_symmetry.space_group_name_H-M   'P 1'
#
loop_
_entity.id
_entity.type
_entity.pdbx_description
1 polymer ?
#
loop_
_entity_poly.entity_id
_entity_poly.type
_entity_poly.pdbx_seq_one_letter_code
_entity_poly.pdbx_strand_id
1 'polypeptide(L)'
;MASRTASTVADITWQPLSAMRSGIRFSPNFPAYVSDHSFFGAAHAAAMRAFFGRDDIAFTATTDPHALCDENGIRRTRRFSSFPQAALKNGCSRVYLGVHYQFDANGGYEIGTLVGQHTANLFQASVAQPEMGTQPWRSPSIAKPTDQAL
;
A
#
# COMPACT_ATOMS: atom_id res chain seq x y z
N MET A 1 2.32 -24.18 -2.11
CA MET A 1 1.58 -25.19 -2.89
C MET A 1 1.30 -24.60 -4.26
N ALA A 2 1.91 -25.14 -5.33
CA ALA A 2 1.63 -24.71 -6.69
C ALA A 2 0.33 -25.39 -7.17
N SER A 3 -0.72 -24.60 -7.38
CA SER A 3 -1.92 -25.09 -8.08
C SER A 3 -1.54 -25.31 -9.54
N ARG A 4 -1.40 -26.57 -9.95
CA ARG A 4 -1.23 -26.97 -11.35
C ARG A 4 -2.55 -26.78 -12.09
N THR A 5 -2.74 -25.67 -12.80
CA THR A 5 -3.76 -25.57 -13.85
C THR A 5 -3.20 -26.16 -15.13
N ALA A 6 -3.13 -27.49 -15.23
CA ALA A 6 -2.53 -28.21 -16.35
C ALA A 6 -3.26 -28.03 -17.71
N SER A 7 -4.29 -27.19 -17.79
CA SER A 7 -5.12 -26.97 -18.98
C SER A 7 -5.12 -25.53 -19.50
N THR A 8 -4.34 -24.61 -18.91
CA THR A 8 -4.25 -23.23 -19.39
C THR A 8 -3.04 -23.07 -20.31
N VAL A 9 -3.28 -22.82 -21.60
CA VAL A 9 -2.23 -22.40 -22.54
C VAL A 9 -1.87 -20.95 -22.22
N ALA A 10 -0.58 -20.67 -22.07
CA ALA A 10 -0.12 -19.30 -21.86
C ALA A 10 -0.43 -18.45 -23.10
N ASP A 11 -1.09 -17.30 -22.89
CA ASP A 11 -1.29 -16.31 -23.94
C ASP A 11 -0.05 -15.40 -23.99
N ILE A 12 0.78 -15.61 -25.02
CA ILE A 12 2.00 -14.82 -25.23
C ILE A 12 1.71 -13.38 -25.69
N THR A 13 0.48 -13.08 -26.09
CA THR A 13 0.05 -11.74 -26.52
C THR A 13 -0.63 -10.95 -25.40
N TRP A 14 -0.92 -11.59 -24.27
CA TRP A 14 -1.52 -10.93 -23.12
C TRP A 14 -0.62 -9.83 -22.57
N GLN A 15 -1.22 -8.71 -22.19
CA GLN A 15 -0.54 -7.59 -21.53
C GLN A 15 -1.34 -7.11 -20.32
N PRO A 16 -0.66 -6.59 -19.26
CA PRO A 16 -1.36 -6.02 -18.12
C PRO A 16 -2.12 -4.76 -18.53
N LEU A 17 -3.19 -4.44 -17.79
CA LEU A 17 -3.89 -3.17 -17.95
C LEU A 17 -3.04 -1.99 -17.45
N SER A 18 -2.11 -2.25 -16.52
CA SER A 18 -1.15 -1.25 -16.07
C SER A 18 -0.37 -0.64 -17.23
N ALA A 19 -0.33 0.69 -17.28
CA ALA A 19 0.30 1.43 -18.36
C ALA A 19 0.95 2.72 -17.85
N MET A 20 2.03 3.12 -18.51
CA MET A 20 2.62 4.44 -18.37
C MET A 20 1.72 5.51 -19.05
N ARG A 21 1.99 6.79 -18.78
CA ARG A 21 1.38 7.92 -19.51
C ARG A 21 1.61 7.89 -21.01
N SER A 22 2.70 7.28 -21.46
CA SER A 22 3.00 7.03 -22.87
C SER A 22 2.17 5.88 -23.49
N GLY A 23 1.33 5.19 -22.71
CA GLY A 23 0.55 4.03 -23.15
C GLY A 23 1.29 2.70 -23.09
N ILE A 24 2.59 2.70 -22.77
CA ILE A 24 3.40 1.48 -22.67
C ILE A 24 2.91 0.64 -21.48
N ARG A 25 2.53 -0.62 -21.74
CA ARG A 25 2.13 -1.58 -20.70
C ARG A 25 3.36 -2.02 -19.90
N PHE A 26 3.21 -2.14 -18.60
CA PHE A 26 4.33 -2.54 -17.74
C PHE A 26 3.88 -3.28 -16.49
N SER A 27 4.78 -4.10 -15.96
CA SER A 27 4.76 -4.50 -14.55
C SER A 27 5.89 -3.77 -13.84
N PRO A 28 5.69 -3.26 -12.62
CA PRO A 28 6.78 -2.67 -11.84
C PRO A 28 7.97 -3.64 -11.68
N ASN A 29 9.19 -3.10 -11.66
CA ASN A 29 10.44 -3.86 -11.71
C ASN A 29 10.91 -4.36 -10.33
N PHE A 30 10.00 -5.00 -9.60
CA PHE A 30 10.27 -5.64 -8.31
C PHE A 30 9.45 -6.92 -8.14
N PRO A 31 9.84 -7.85 -7.23
CA PRO A 31 9.09 -9.07 -6.99
C PRO A 31 7.64 -8.81 -6.56
N ALA A 32 6.71 -9.65 -7.02
CA ALA A 32 5.27 -9.43 -6.81
C ALA A 32 4.78 -9.65 -5.37
N TYR A 33 5.44 -10.51 -4.58
CA TYR A 33 4.98 -10.84 -3.23
C TYR A 33 5.78 -10.08 -2.15
N VAL A 34 5.14 -9.37 -1.22
CA VAL A 34 3.70 -9.03 -1.15
C VAL A 34 3.35 -7.79 -1.98
N SER A 35 2.06 -7.53 -2.21
CA SER A 35 1.64 -6.28 -2.84
C SER A 35 1.88 -5.07 -1.94
N ASP A 36 2.73 -4.15 -2.41
CA ASP A 36 3.09 -2.90 -1.74
C ASP A 36 1.87 -1.97 -1.53
N HIS A 37 1.01 -1.81 -2.54
CA HIS A 37 -0.19 -0.98 -2.45
C HIS A 37 -1.18 -1.54 -1.44
N SER A 38 -1.32 -2.87 -1.39
CA SER A 38 -2.16 -3.51 -0.38
C SER A 38 -1.59 -3.30 1.02
N PHE A 39 -0.27 -3.46 1.18
CA PHE A 39 0.45 -3.19 2.42
C PHE A 39 0.26 -1.75 2.90
N PHE A 40 0.60 -0.75 2.08
CA PHE A 40 0.49 0.65 2.48
C PHE A 40 -0.96 1.09 2.69
N GLY A 41 -1.90 0.58 1.88
CA GLY A 41 -3.33 0.84 2.08
C GLY A 41 -3.83 0.33 3.44
N ALA A 42 -3.46 -0.90 3.81
CA ALA A 42 -3.84 -1.49 5.08
C ALA A 42 -3.16 -0.81 6.28
N ALA A 43 -1.86 -0.49 6.17
CA ALA A 43 -1.13 0.25 7.20
C ALA A 43 -1.75 1.63 7.45
N HIS A 44 -2.10 2.35 6.38
CA HIS A 44 -2.82 3.61 6.47
C HIS A 44 -4.19 3.45 7.17
N ALA A 45 -4.99 2.45 6.77
CA ALA A 45 -6.30 2.23 7.39
C ALA A 45 -6.18 1.91 8.88
N ALA A 46 -5.19 1.10 9.29
CA ALA A 46 -4.91 0.81 10.69
C ALA A 46 -4.47 2.06 11.47
N ALA A 47 -3.62 2.91 10.89
CA ALA A 47 -3.22 4.17 11.50
C ALA A 47 -4.41 5.13 11.68
N MET A 48 -5.27 5.25 10.67
CA MET A 48 -6.48 6.09 10.77
C MET A 48 -7.47 5.56 11.80
N ARG A 49 -7.65 4.23 11.89
CA ARG A 49 -8.45 3.61 12.96
C ARG A 49 -7.94 4.00 14.35
N ALA A 50 -6.63 3.90 14.55
CA ALA A 50 -6.03 4.24 15.84
C ALA A 50 -6.14 5.74 16.16
N PHE A 51 -6.01 6.61 15.15
CA PHE A 51 -6.13 8.05 15.30
C PHE A 51 -7.57 8.50 15.63
N PHE A 52 -8.56 8.00 14.89
CA PHE A 52 -9.96 8.40 15.06
C PHE A 52 -10.74 7.55 16.06
N GLY A 53 -10.17 6.42 16.52
CA GLY A 53 -10.85 5.44 17.37
C GLY A 53 -11.97 4.65 16.67
N ARG A 54 -12.12 4.79 15.34
CA ARG A 54 -13.16 4.15 14.51
C ARG A 54 -12.75 4.08 13.04
N ASP A 55 -13.42 3.25 12.25
CA ASP A 55 -13.12 3.05 10.81
C ASP A 55 -14.16 3.60 9.85
N ASP A 56 -15.41 3.73 10.28
CA ASP A 56 -16.60 4.03 9.48
C ASP A 56 -16.72 5.53 9.15
N ILE A 57 -15.58 6.13 8.79
CA ILE A 57 -15.50 7.50 8.31
C ILE A 57 -15.58 7.46 6.78
N ALA A 58 -16.72 7.95 6.26
CA ALA A 58 -16.92 8.06 4.82
C ALA A 58 -16.12 9.24 4.26
N PHE A 59 -15.51 9.04 3.09
CA PHE A 59 -14.80 10.09 2.37
C PHE A 59 -14.92 9.90 0.87
N THR A 60 -14.64 10.98 0.13
CA THR A 60 -14.63 11.00 -1.32
C THR A 60 -13.23 11.35 -1.79
N ALA A 61 -12.67 10.56 -2.70
CA ALA A 61 -11.36 10.81 -3.29
C ALA A 61 -11.48 10.92 -4.81
N THR A 62 -10.73 11.86 -5.38
CA THR A 62 -10.65 12.09 -6.83
C THR A 62 -9.27 11.67 -7.33
N THR A 63 -9.22 11.10 -8.53
CA THR A 63 -7.97 10.71 -9.21
C THR A 63 -6.94 11.85 -9.20
N ASP A 64 -5.73 11.51 -8.75
CA ASP A 64 -4.57 12.40 -8.67
C ASP A 64 -4.34 13.19 -9.98
N PRO A 65 -4.05 14.50 -9.92
CA PRO A 65 -3.71 15.36 -11.07
C PRO A 65 -2.71 14.74 -12.06
N HIS A 66 -1.78 13.93 -11.57
CA HIS A 66 -0.73 13.26 -12.31
C HIS A 66 -0.99 11.76 -12.56
N ALA A 67 -2.18 11.24 -12.28
CA ALA A 67 -2.63 9.92 -12.75
C ALA A 67 -3.26 9.97 -14.16
N LEU A 68 -3.34 8.80 -14.81
CA LEU A 68 -4.03 8.64 -16.10
C LEU A 68 -5.51 9.01 -15.96
N CYS A 69 -6.03 9.71 -16.97
CA CYS A 69 -7.48 9.77 -17.15
C CYS A 69 -8.00 8.42 -17.65
N ASP A 70 -9.31 8.22 -17.54
CA ASP A 70 -9.94 7.10 -18.21
C ASP A 70 -9.97 7.29 -19.74
N GLU A 71 -10.60 6.35 -20.44
CA GLU A 71 -10.78 6.37 -21.90
C GLU A 71 -11.49 7.62 -22.44
N ASN A 72 -12.24 8.35 -21.62
CA ASN A 72 -12.96 9.58 -22.00
C ASN A 72 -12.21 10.85 -21.57
N GLY A 73 -10.99 10.73 -21.04
CA GLY A 73 -10.24 11.87 -20.52
C GLY A 73 -10.73 12.36 -19.15
N ILE A 74 -11.60 11.61 -18.47
CA ILE A 74 -12.26 12.01 -17.23
C ILE A 74 -11.50 11.47 -16.01
N ARG A 75 -11.28 12.37 -15.03
CA ARG A 75 -10.81 12.00 -13.69
C ARG A 75 -11.96 11.38 -12.91
N ARG A 76 -11.72 10.20 -12.33
CA ARG A 76 -12.77 9.51 -11.59
C ARG A 76 -12.77 9.93 -10.13
N THR A 77 -13.96 10.20 -9.62
CA THR A 77 -14.20 10.45 -8.20
C THR A 77 -14.92 9.25 -7.61
N ARG A 78 -14.45 8.75 -6.47
CA ARG A 78 -15.01 7.58 -5.79
C ARG A 78 -15.30 7.91 -4.33
N ARG A 79 -16.46 7.45 -3.87
CA ARG A 79 -16.84 7.47 -2.45
C ARG A 79 -16.46 6.16 -1.79
N PHE A 80 -15.93 6.26 -0.58
CA PHE A 80 -15.63 5.15 0.32
C PHE A 80 -16.43 5.36 1.61
N SER A 81 -16.91 4.25 2.20
CA SER A 81 -17.66 4.26 3.45
C SER A 81 -16.78 4.10 4.69
N SER A 82 -15.53 3.65 4.51
CA SER A 82 -14.58 3.41 5.60
C SER A 82 -13.14 3.32 5.08
N PHE A 83 -12.15 3.52 5.96
CA PHE A 83 -10.73 3.34 5.59
C PHE A 83 -10.39 1.89 5.17
N PRO A 84 -10.86 0.85 5.88
CA PRO A 84 -10.64 -0.54 5.44
C PRO A 84 -11.24 -0.84 4.06
N GLN A 85 -12.39 -0.25 3.71
CA GLN A 85 -12.96 -0.43 2.37
C GLN A 85 -12.05 0.19 1.30
N ALA A 86 -11.47 1.36 1.56
CA ALA A 86 -10.52 1.99 0.65
C ALA A 86 -9.23 1.16 0.51
N ALA A 87 -8.69 0.64 1.61
CA ALA A 87 -7.53 -0.24 1.62
C ALA A 87 -7.75 -1.53 0.81
N LEU A 88 -8.88 -2.21 1.01
CA LEU A 88 -9.25 -3.41 0.24
C LEU A 88 -9.37 -3.09 -1.26
N LYS A 89 -10.03 -1.98 -1.61
CA LYS A 89 -10.13 -1.52 -3.01
C LYS A 89 -8.76 -1.17 -3.59
N ASN A 90 -7.83 -0.65 -2.79
CA ASN A 90 -6.45 -0.38 -3.22
C ASN A 90 -5.72 -1.68 -3.58
N GLY A 91 -5.80 -2.71 -2.73
CA GLY A 91 -5.26 -4.04 -3.03
C GLY A 91 -5.88 -4.67 -4.28
N CYS A 92 -7.22 -4.70 -4.37
CA CYS A 92 -7.91 -5.23 -5.55
C CYS A 92 -7.55 -4.50 -6.85
N SER A 93 -7.25 -3.19 -6.78
CA SER A 93 -6.86 -2.43 -7.97
C SER A 93 -5.65 -3.03 -8.67
N ARG A 94 -4.74 -3.66 -7.92
CA ARG A 94 -3.50 -4.23 -8.45
C ARG A 94 -3.73 -5.55 -9.20
N VAL A 95 -4.73 -6.31 -8.76
CA VAL A 95 -5.23 -7.49 -9.46
C VAL A 95 -5.88 -7.07 -10.78
N TYR A 96 -6.72 -6.04 -10.77
CA TYR A 96 -7.36 -5.52 -11.99
C TYR A 96 -6.36 -4.94 -12.99
N LEU A 97 -5.25 -4.37 -12.50
CA LEU A 97 -4.17 -3.89 -13.35
C LEU A 97 -3.32 -5.02 -13.96
N GLY A 98 -3.50 -6.28 -13.52
CA GLY A 98 -2.75 -7.43 -14.01
C GLY A 98 -1.31 -7.50 -13.49
N VAL A 99 -1.02 -6.88 -12.34
CA VAL A 99 0.36 -6.80 -11.82
C VAL A 99 0.55 -7.49 -10.46
N HIS A 100 -0.52 -8.02 -9.87
CA HIS A 100 -0.47 -8.82 -8.64
C HIS A 100 -1.52 -9.93 -8.68
N TYR A 101 -1.26 -11.00 -7.95
CA TYR A 101 -2.24 -12.05 -7.67
C TYR A 101 -3.08 -11.70 -6.44
N GLN A 102 -4.27 -12.33 -6.31
CA GLN A 102 -5.12 -12.11 -5.14
C GLN A 102 -4.42 -12.47 -3.82
N PHE A 103 -3.56 -13.50 -3.82
CA PHE A 103 -2.81 -13.88 -2.61
C PHE A 103 -1.73 -12.84 -2.26
N ASP A 104 -1.12 -12.15 -3.23
CA ASP A 104 -0.19 -11.04 -2.97
C ASP A 104 -0.91 -9.88 -2.27
N ALA A 105 -2.12 -9.56 -2.75
CA ALA A 105 -2.96 -8.52 -2.15
C ALA A 105 -3.40 -8.91 -0.73
N ASN A 106 -3.85 -10.15 -0.52
CA ASN A 106 -4.26 -10.63 0.79
C ASN A 106 -3.10 -10.60 1.80
N GLY A 107 -1.92 -11.13 1.43
CA GLY A 107 -0.74 -11.12 2.29
C GLY A 107 -0.26 -9.70 2.60
N GLY A 108 -0.29 -8.80 1.61
CA GLY A 108 0.00 -7.39 1.81
C GLY A 108 -0.96 -6.72 2.79
N TYR A 109 -2.27 -7.00 2.68
CA TYR A 109 -3.28 -6.42 3.57
C TYR A 109 -3.08 -6.89 5.01
N GLU A 110 -2.79 -8.17 5.22
CA GLU A 110 -2.55 -8.76 6.53
C GLU A 110 -1.33 -8.13 7.21
N ILE A 111 -0.16 -8.18 6.55
CA ILE A 111 1.08 -7.65 7.13
C ILE A 111 0.98 -6.13 7.32
N GLY A 112 0.38 -5.41 6.36
CA GLY A 112 0.18 -3.96 6.47
C GLY A 112 -0.69 -3.57 7.66
N THR A 113 -1.76 -4.34 7.92
CA THR A 113 -2.63 -4.10 9.09
C THR A 113 -1.84 -4.25 10.39
N LEU A 114 -1.04 -5.32 10.53
CA LEU A 114 -0.24 -5.57 11.72
C LEU A 114 0.82 -4.49 11.95
N VAL A 115 1.55 -4.10 10.90
CA VAL A 115 2.56 -3.03 10.99
C VAL A 115 1.91 -1.69 11.34
N GLY A 116 0.77 -1.35 10.74
CA GLY A 116 0.05 -0.11 11.04
C GLY A 116 -0.45 -0.07 12.48
N GLN A 117 -1.01 -1.17 12.99
CA GLN A 117 -1.42 -1.29 14.39
C GLN A 117 -0.21 -1.16 15.34
N HIS A 118 0.88 -1.88 15.05
CA HIS A 118 2.08 -1.81 15.87
C HIS A 118 2.65 -0.39 15.93
N THR A 119 2.77 0.26 14.77
CA THR A 119 3.28 1.63 14.66
C THR A 119 2.39 2.63 15.41
N ALA A 120 1.07 2.50 15.28
CA ALA A 120 0.14 3.38 15.98
C ALA A 120 0.20 3.20 17.50
N ASN A 121 0.34 1.96 17.98
CA ASN A 121 0.51 1.67 19.42
C ASN A 121 1.81 2.30 19.97
N LEU A 122 2.92 2.19 19.23
CA LEU A 122 4.17 2.84 19.60
C LEU A 122 4.04 4.37 19.65
N PHE A 123 3.37 4.95 18.66
CA PHE A 123 3.13 6.39 18.62
C PHE A 123 2.31 6.85 19.83
N GLN A 124 1.19 6.19 20.12
CA GLN A 124 0.34 6.52 21.27
C GLN A 124 1.09 6.37 22.59
N ALA A 125 1.89 5.32 22.76
CA ALA A 125 2.73 5.14 23.94
C ALA A 125 3.74 6.29 24.10
N SER A 126 4.35 6.77 23.01
CA SER A 126 5.29 7.89 23.04
C SER A 126 4.65 9.23 23.43
N VAL A 127 3.40 9.45 23.01
CA VAL A 127 2.63 10.67 23.33
C VAL A 127 2.06 10.62 24.75
N ALA A 128 1.78 9.44 25.28
CA ALA A 128 1.27 9.26 26.64
C ALA A 128 2.32 9.44 27.74
N GLN A 129 3.61 9.50 27.39
CA GLN A 129 4.64 9.85 28.37
C GLN A 129 4.52 11.34 28.71
N PRO A 130 4.32 11.73 29.99
CA PRO A 130 4.42 13.13 30.37
C PRO A 130 5.79 13.62 29.94
N GLU A 131 5.86 14.81 29.32
CA GLU A 131 7.09 15.38 28.79
C GLU A 131 8.26 15.11 29.75
N MET A 132 9.11 14.14 29.42
CA MET A 132 10.46 14.11 29.98
C MET A 132 11.12 15.34 29.37
N GLY A 133 11.11 16.42 30.17
CA GLY A 133 11.24 17.80 29.71
C GLY A 133 12.28 17.99 28.61
N THR A 134 11.85 18.67 27.55
CA THR A 134 12.68 19.49 26.65
C THR A 134 14.03 18.90 26.19
N GLN A 135 14.20 17.59 26.10
CA GLN A 135 15.38 17.03 25.44
C GLN A 135 15.05 16.88 23.96
N PRO A 136 15.69 17.65 23.06
CA PRO A 136 15.42 17.56 21.63
C PRO A 136 15.69 16.13 21.15
N TRP A 137 14.85 15.66 20.21
CA TRP A 137 15.04 14.40 19.49
C TRP A 137 16.51 14.22 19.11
N ARG A 138 17.18 13.24 19.74
CA ARG A 138 18.47 12.76 19.27
C ARG A 138 18.18 11.69 18.24
N SER A 139 18.44 11.98 16.97
CA SER A 139 18.45 10.96 15.93
C SER A 139 19.22 9.74 16.43
N PRO A 140 18.71 8.50 16.26
CA PRO A 140 19.51 7.32 16.49
C PRO A 140 20.80 7.49 15.72
N SER A 141 21.95 7.52 16.40
CA SER A 141 23.24 7.51 15.75
C SER A 141 23.37 6.13 15.11
N ILE A 142 22.95 6.03 13.84
CA ILE A 142 23.45 4.97 12.96
C ILE A 142 24.95 5.25 12.91
N ALA A 143 25.73 4.44 13.63
CA ALA A 143 27.17 4.44 13.46
C ALA A 143 27.41 4.27 11.96
N LYS A 144 27.98 5.29 11.32
CA LYS A 144 28.46 5.13 9.96
C LYS A 144 29.43 3.93 10.02
N PRO A 145 29.34 2.95 9.10
CA PRO A 145 30.38 1.96 8.97
C PRO A 145 31.70 2.72 8.87
N THR A 146 32.58 2.50 9.83
CA THR A 146 33.93 3.03 9.75
C THR A 146 34.55 2.40 8.52
N ASP A 147 34.99 3.22 7.56
CA ASP A 147 35.95 2.82 6.55
C ASP A 147 37.20 2.33 7.29
N GLN A 148 37.21 1.04 7.61
CA GLN A 148 38.44 0.30 7.80
C GLN A 148 38.64 -0.50 6.53
N ALA A 149 39.61 0.00 5.78
CA ALA A 149 40.26 -0.62 4.65
C ALA A 149 40.26 -2.16 4.74
N LEU A 150 39.79 -2.81 3.67
CA LEU A 150 40.61 -3.59 2.74
C LEU A 150 39.94 -3.57 1.35
#